data_AF-A0A2I0TS75-F1
#
_entry.id   AF-A0A2I0TS75-F1
#
_cell.length_a   1.000
_cell.length_b   1.000
_cell.length_c   1.000
_cell.angle_alpha   90.00
_cell.angle_beta   90.00
_cell.angle_gamma   90.00
#
_symmetry.space_group_name_H-M   'P 1'
#
loop_
_entity.id
_entity.type
_entity.pdbx_description
1 polymer ?
#
loop_
_entity_poly.entity_id
_entity_poly.type
_entity_poly.pdbx_seq_one_letter_code
_entity_poly.pdbx_strand_id
1 'polypeptide(L)'
;MERIIMALLSWQEMKMKVVLVRWNEPFQKLATCDADGGIFVWIQYEGRWSVELVNDRGAQVSDFTWSHDGTQALISYRDGFVLVGSVSGQRHWSSEINLESQITCGIWTPDDQQGYKKL
;
A
#
# COMPACT_ATOMS: atom_id res chain seq x y z
N MET A 1 -3.01 9.38 -25.05
CA MET A 1 -3.98 8.26 -25.11
C MET A 1 -3.29 6.88 -25.01
N GLU A 2 -1.95 6.79 -25.05
CA GLU A 2 -1.20 5.52 -25.04
C GLU A 2 -0.70 5.08 -23.64
N ARG A 3 -0.82 5.91 -22.60
CA ARG A 3 -0.30 5.59 -21.25
C ARG A 3 -1.13 4.57 -20.46
N ILE A 4 -2.42 4.41 -20.78
CA ILE A 4 -3.31 3.47 -20.08
C ILE A 4 -3.14 2.04 -20.60
N ILE A 5 -2.79 1.86 -21.88
CA ILE A 5 -2.70 0.55 -22.53
C ILE A 5 -1.38 -0.17 -22.19
N MET A 6 -0.27 0.56 -22.01
CA MET A 6 1.02 -0.07 -21.68
C MET A 6 1.05 -0.73 -20.30
N ALA A 7 0.18 -0.31 -19.37
CA ALA A 7 -0.01 -1.02 -18.12
C ALA A 7 -0.48 -2.46 -18.40
N LEU A 8 -1.50 -2.65 -19.25
CA LEU A 8 -2.15 -3.95 -19.49
C LEU A 8 -1.21 -5.06 -20.02
N LEU A 9 -0.06 -4.72 -20.60
CA LEU A 9 0.84 -5.69 -21.22
C LEU A 9 1.97 -6.20 -20.29
N SER A 10 2.09 -5.69 -19.05
CA SER A 10 3.10 -6.15 -18.08
C SER A 10 2.52 -6.73 -16.77
N TRP A 11 1.20 -6.84 -16.60
CA TRP A 11 0.60 -7.41 -15.38
C TRP A 11 0.57 -8.94 -15.39
N GLN A 12 1.71 -9.60 -15.15
CA GLN A 12 1.76 -11.05 -14.88
C GLN A 12 2.20 -11.39 -13.44
N GLU A 13 2.16 -10.42 -12.53
CA GLU A 13 2.52 -10.67 -11.12
C GLU A 13 1.31 -10.81 -10.18
N MET A 14 0.24 -10.03 -10.39
CA MET A 14 -0.97 -10.13 -9.58
C MET A 14 -1.86 -11.27 -10.08
N LYS A 15 -2.21 -12.18 -9.17
CA LYS A 15 -2.96 -13.40 -9.50
C LYS A 15 -4.47 -13.18 -9.52
N MET A 16 -4.94 -12.15 -8.82
CA MET A 16 -6.36 -11.88 -8.62
C MET A 16 -6.76 -10.49 -9.11
N LYS A 17 -8.07 -10.22 -9.10
CA LYS A 17 -8.63 -8.92 -9.45
C LYS A 17 -8.05 -7.82 -8.55
N VAL A 18 -7.54 -6.75 -9.17
CA VAL A 18 -7.13 -5.53 -8.45
C VAL A 18 -8.35 -4.85 -7.83
N VAL A 19 -8.28 -4.57 -6.53
CA VAL A 19 -9.37 -3.97 -5.74
C VAL A 19 -9.02 -2.57 -5.24
N LEU A 20 -7.73 -2.23 -5.10
CA LEU A 20 -7.27 -0.91 -4.67
C LEU A 20 -6.11 -0.44 -5.53
N VAL A 21 -6.08 0.86 -5.77
CA VAL A 21 -4.97 1.57 -6.43
C VAL A 21 -4.74 2.89 -5.69
N ARG A 22 -3.48 3.21 -5.37
CA ARG A 22 -3.08 4.44 -4.67
C ARG A 22 -1.78 4.99 -5.24
N TRP A 23 -1.77 6.28 -5.51
CA TRP A 23 -0.59 6.97 -6.01
C TRP A 23 0.14 7.68 -4.86
N ASN A 24 1.46 7.52 -4.82
CA ASN A 24 2.38 8.25 -3.96
C ASN A 24 3.07 9.30 -4.81
N GLU A 25 2.55 10.53 -4.81
CA GLU A 25 3.09 11.63 -5.61
C GLU A 25 4.54 11.98 -5.20
N PRO A 26 4.90 12.13 -3.92
CA PRO A 26 6.27 12.50 -3.54
C PRO A 26 7.36 11.51 -4.02
N PHE A 27 7.06 10.22 -4.04
CA PHE A 27 8.02 9.17 -4.43
C PHE A 27 7.74 8.55 -5.81
N GLN A 28 6.73 9.04 -6.53
CA GLN A 28 6.32 8.54 -7.84
C GLN A 28 6.08 7.02 -7.86
N LYS A 29 5.41 6.49 -6.82
CA LYS A 29 5.11 5.07 -6.68
C LYS A 29 3.62 4.79 -6.82
N LEU A 30 3.27 3.74 -7.54
CA LEU A 30 1.91 3.23 -7.62
C LEU A 30 1.78 2.01 -6.71
N ALA A 31 0.88 2.04 -5.74
CA ALA A 31 0.50 0.85 -4.99
C ALA A 31 -0.78 0.24 -5.57
N THR A 32 -0.79 -1.07 -5.75
CA THR A 32 -1.96 -1.85 -6.15
C THR A 32 -2.18 -2.98 -5.17
N CYS A 33 -3.43 -3.25 -4.80
CA CYS A 33 -3.80 -4.42 -3.98
C CYS A 33 -4.80 -5.29 -4.73
N ASP A 34 -4.65 -6.61 -4.66
CA ASP A 34 -5.62 -7.57 -5.21
C ASP A 34 -6.57 -8.13 -4.14
N ALA A 35 -7.58 -8.87 -4.61
CA ALA A 35 -8.63 -9.44 -3.78
C ALA A 35 -8.17 -10.54 -2.80
N ASP A 36 -6.94 -11.06 -2.94
CA ASP A 36 -6.35 -12.04 -2.01
C ASP A 36 -5.43 -11.37 -0.98
N GLY A 37 -5.20 -10.06 -1.12
CA GLY A 37 -4.35 -9.28 -0.23
C GLY A 37 -2.91 -9.14 -0.69
N GLY A 38 -2.60 -9.50 -1.93
CA GLY A 38 -1.31 -9.19 -2.54
C GLY A 38 -1.18 -7.70 -2.80
N ILE A 39 -0.14 -7.08 -2.27
CA ILE A 39 0.18 -5.66 -2.45
C ILE A 39 1.46 -5.54 -3.26
N PHE A 40 1.42 -4.73 -4.30
CA PHE A 40 2.54 -4.48 -5.20
C PHE A 40 2.77 -2.99 -5.31
N VAL A 41 4.02 -2.56 -5.12
CA VAL A 41 4.44 -1.17 -5.31
C VAL A 41 5.30 -1.11 -6.56
N TRP A 42 4.85 -0.30 -7.50
CA TRP A 42 5.45 -0.14 -8.82
C TRP A 42 6.16 1.20 -8.92
N ILE A 43 7.30 1.18 -9.60
CA ILE A 43 8.05 2.37 -10.00
C ILE A 43 8.14 2.42 -11.51
N GLN A 44 8.20 3.65 -12.05
CA GLN A 44 8.48 3.87 -13.46
C GLN A 44 9.89 4.43 -13.63
N TYR A 45 10.74 3.69 -14.33
CA TYR A 45 12.09 4.13 -14.69
C TYR A 45 12.22 4.12 -16.22
N GLU A 46 12.63 5.25 -16.79
CA GLU A 46 12.80 5.42 -18.25
C GLU A 46 11.60 4.93 -19.09
N GLY A 47 10.39 5.22 -18.60
CA GLY A 47 9.14 4.84 -19.25
C GLY A 47 8.70 3.40 -19.02
N ARG A 48 9.49 2.58 -18.33
CA ARG A 48 9.18 1.17 -18.02
C ARG A 48 8.73 1.01 -16.58
N TRP A 49 7.70 0.21 -16.38
CA TRP A 49 7.20 -0.14 -15.05
C TRP A 49 7.89 -1.40 -14.53
N SER A 50 8.22 -1.40 -13.25
CA SER A 50 8.73 -2.56 -12.52
C SER A 50 8.18 -2.60 -11.11
N VAL A 51 7.96 -3.80 -10.58
CA VAL A 51 7.67 -3.98 -9.16
C VAL A 51 8.95 -3.75 -8.36
N GLU A 52 8.83 -2.91 -7.34
CA GLU A 52 9.90 -2.63 -6.40
C GLU A 52 9.65 -3.31 -5.06
N LEU A 53 8.39 -3.31 -4.58
CA LEU A 53 8.01 -3.96 -3.33
C LEU A 53 6.82 -4.90 -3.55
N VAL A 54 6.87 -6.04 -2.87
CA VAL A 54 5.76 -6.99 -2.76
C VAL A 54 5.50 -7.23 -1.28
N ASN A 55 4.23 -7.22 -0.90
CA ASN A 55 3.78 -7.69 0.39
C ASN A 55 2.62 -8.67 0.19
N ASP A 56 2.89 -9.94 0.48
CA ASP A 56 1.96 -11.06 0.31
C ASP A 56 1.75 -11.74 1.66
N ARG A 57 0.73 -11.26 2.38
CA ARG A 57 0.35 -11.80 3.70
C ARG A 57 -0.69 -12.91 3.60
N GLY A 58 -1.30 -13.11 2.43
CA GLY A 58 -2.44 -14.03 2.25
C GLY A 58 -3.68 -13.64 3.05
N ALA A 59 -3.83 -12.34 3.37
CA ALA A 59 -4.97 -11.81 4.09
C ALA A 59 -5.52 -10.58 3.36
N GLN A 60 -6.83 -10.52 3.20
CA GLN A 60 -7.48 -9.46 2.43
C GLN A 60 -7.20 -8.08 3.03
N VAL A 61 -6.71 -7.18 2.19
CA VAL A 61 -6.52 -5.77 2.52
C VAL A 61 -7.88 -5.07 2.50
N SER A 62 -8.24 -4.42 3.60
CA SER A 62 -9.42 -3.55 3.66
C SER A 62 -9.12 -2.17 3.10
N ASP A 63 -7.94 -1.63 3.40
CA ASP A 63 -7.52 -0.32 2.91
C ASP A 63 -5.98 -0.17 2.90
N PHE A 64 -5.52 0.69 1.99
CA PHE A 64 -4.13 1.07 1.82
C PHE A 64 -4.08 2.58 1.63
N THR A 65 -3.21 3.27 2.37
CA THR A 65 -3.03 4.72 2.20
C THR A 65 -1.59 5.15 2.46
N TRP A 66 -1.11 6.11 1.66
CA TRP A 66 0.17 6.77 1.85
C TRP A 66 0.02 7.95 2.81
N SER A 67 1.03 8.22 3.64
CA SER A 67 1.13 9.44 4.43
C SER A 67 1.17 10.67 3.52
N HIS A 68 0.93 11.85 4.08
CA HIS A 68 0.85 13.06 3.28
C HIS A 68 2.18 13.39 2.58
N ASP A 69 3.29 13.15 3.28
CA ASP A 69 4.66 13.29 2.77
C ASP A 69 5.12 12.10 1.90
N GLY A 70 4.28 11.07 1.76
CA GLY A 70 4.56 9.85 1.01
C GLY A 70 5.61 8.93 1.63
N THR A 71 6.14 9.23 2.82
CA THR A 71 7.24 8.44 3.42
C THR A 71 6.76 7.14 4.06
N GLN A 72 5.48 7.04 4.37
CA GLN A 72 4.88 5.90 5.07
C GLN A 72 3.64 5.37 4.35
N ALA A 73 3.39 4.08 4.50
CA ALA A 73 2.16 3.40 4.10
C ALA A 73 1.47 2.85 5.34
N LEU A 74 0.16 3.05 5.42
CA LEU A 74 -0.73 2.38 6.37
C LEU A 74 -1.52 1.31 5.61
N ILE A 75 -1.46 0.09 6.11
CA ILE A 75 -2.18 -1.06 5.55
C ILE A 75 -3.07 -1.62 6.65
N SER A 76 -4.35 -1.74 6.35
CA SER A 76 -5.31 -2.43 7.21
C SER A 76 -5.80 -3.71 6.54
N TYR A 77 -5.92 -4.75 7.34
CA TYR A 77 -6.38 -6.06 6.90
C TYR A 77 -7.72 -6.40 7.55
N ARG A 78 -8.52 -7.19 6.84
CA ARG A 78 -9.83 -7.63 7.32
C ARG A 78 -9.79 -8.51 8.57
N ASP A 79 -8.65 -9.17 8.81
CA ASP A 79 -8.42 -9.99 10.00
C ASP A 79 -7.97 -9.18 11.22
N GLY A 80 -7.99 -7.85 11.14
CA GLY A 80 -7.66 -6.96 12.26
C GLY A 80 -6.17 -6.62 12.36
N PHE A 81 -5.31 -7.18 11.51
CA PHE A 81 -3.92 -6.75 11.44
C PHE A 81 -3.82 -5.34 10.84
N VAL A 82 -2.96 -4.50 11.41
CA VAL A 82 -2.63 -3.17 10.90
C VAL A 82 -1.12 -3.02 10.85
N LEU A 83 -0.61 -2.47 9.76
CA LEU A 83 0.81 -2.29 9.50
C LEU A 83 1.08 -0.85 9.07
N VAL A 84 2.11 -0.25 9.65
CA VAL A 84 2.75 0.96 9.16
C VAL A 84 4.16 0.62 8.71
N GLY A 85 4.48 0.91 7.45
CA GLY A 85 5.80 0.71 6.86
C GLY A 85 6.28 1.95 6.11
N SER A 86 7.56 2.01 5.80
CA SER A 86 8.15 3.06 4.98
C SER A 86 7.87 2.81 3.50
N VAL A 87 8.01 3.87 2.71
CA VAL A 87 7.98 3.83 1.24
C VAL A 87 9.07 2.94 0.62
N SER A 88 10.09 2.58 1.39
CA SER A 88 11.17 1.65 1.00
C SER A 88 10.93 0.21 1.50
N GLY A 89 9.79 -0.08 2.13
CA GLY A 89 9.41 -1.42 2.58
C GLY A 89 9.87 -1.77 4.01
N GLN A 90 10.43 -0.82 4.75
CA GLN A 90 10.79 -1.06 6.15
C GLN A 90 9.53 -1.00 7.04
N ARG A 91 9.23 -2.07 7.76
CA ARG A 91 8.17 -2.04 8.78
C ARG A 91 8.57 -1.11 9.95
N HIS A 92 7.72 -0.13 10.26
CA HIS A 92 7.88 0.75 11.43
C HIS A 92 7.07 0.25 12.62
N TRP A 93 5.82 -0.13 12.39
CA TRP A 93 4.91 -0.57 13.46
C TRP A 93 3.87 -1.54 12.92
N SER A 94 3.38 -2.43 13.78
CA SER A 94 2.18 -3.23 13.47
C SER A 94 1.46 -3.61 14.75
N SER A 95 0.17 -3.90 14.64
CA SER A 95 -0.62 -4.45 15.74
C SER A 95 -1.76 -5.30 15.21
N GLU A 96 -2.18 -6.27 16.02
CA GLU A 96 -3.43 -6.99 15.84
C GLU A 96 -4.48 -6.32 16.71
N ILE A 97 -5.46 -5.70 16.07
CA ILE A 97 -6.59 -5.10 16.77
C ILE A 97 -7.65 -6.18 16.88
N ASN A 98 -7.85 -6.70 18.09
CA ASN A 98 -8.91 -7.65 18.37
C ASN A 98 -10.25 -6.91 18.34
N LEU A 99 -10.91 -6.97 17.19
CA LEU A 99 -12.19 -6.34 16.96
C LEU A 99 -13.24 -7.43 16.78
N GLU A 100 -14.43 -7.23 17.34
CA GLU A 100 -15.60 -8.04 17.00
C GLU A 100 -16.12 -7.73 15.57
N SER A 101 -15.49 -6.78 14.86
CA SER A 101 -15.87 -6.28 13.54
C SER A 101 -14.64 -6.08 12.64
N GLN A 102 -14.85 -5.85 11.34
CA GLN A 102 -13.79 -5.65 10.35
C GLN A 102 -13.33 -4.19 10.31
N ILE A 103 -12.03 -3.99 10.11
CA ILE A 103 -11.49 -2.67 9.76
C ILE A 103 -11.96 -2.33 8.34
N THR A 104 -12.52 -1.14 8.15
CA THR A 104 -13.04 -0.69 6.85
C THR A 104 -12.11 0.29 6.14
N CYS A 105 -11.40 1.13 6.90
CA CYS A 105 -10.49 2.13 6.36
C CYS A 105 -9.50 2.63 7.43
N GLY A 106 -8.42 3.27 6.98
CA GLY A 106 -7.48 3.98 7.83
C GLY A 106 -7.07 5.29 7.17
N ILE A 107 -6.88 6.35 7.96
CA ILE A 107 -6.47 7.67 7.45
C ILE A 107 -5.31 8.22 8.27
N TRP A 108 -4.44 8.97 7.60
CA TRP A 108 -3.39 9.75 8.24
C TRP A 108 -3.98 11.07 8.73
N THR A 109 -3.63 11.48 9.94
CA THR A 109 -3.95 12.83 10.41
C THR A 109 -3.08 13.85 9.67
N PRO A 110 -3.57 15.08 9.40
CA PRO A 110 -2.83 16.09 8.64
C PRO A 110 -1.51 16.59 9.25
N ASP A 111 -1.21 16.22 10.51
CA ASP A 111 -0.03 16.63 11.28
C ASP A 111 0.91 15.44 11.55
N ASP A 112 0.99 14.51 10.59
CA ASP A 112 1.84 13.32 10.60
C ASP A 112 3.36 13.63 10.67
N GLN A 113 3.74 14.91 10.70
CA GLN A 113 5.12 15.39 10.92
C GLN A 113 5.58 15.34 12.39
N GLN A 114 4.73 15.03 13.35
CA GLN A 114 5.16 14.91 14.75
C GLN A 114 5.80 13.56 15.03
N GLY A 115 7.11 13.50 14.75
CA GLY A 115 7.99 12.40 15.09
C GLY A 115 7.79 11.90 16.52
N TYR A 116 7.81 10.57 16.64
CA TYR A 116 7.99 9.78 17.86
C TYR A 116 8.28 10.58 19.13
N LYS A 117 7.25 11.13 19.79
CA LYS A 117 7.37 11.46 21.21
C LYS A 117 7.26 10.15 21.98
N LYS A 118 8.41 9.52 22.16
CA LYS A 118 8.64 8.50 23.18
C LYS A 118 8.20 9.11 24.53
N LEU A 119 7.13 8.60 25.11
CA LEU A 119 6.85 8.74 26.53
C LEU A 119 7.75 7.78 27.32
#